data_AF-A0A3B8RRS3-F1
#
_entry.id   AF-A0A3B8RRS3-F1
#
_cell.length_a   1.000
_cell.length_b   1.000
_cell.length_c   1.000
_cell.angle_alpha   90.00
_cell.angle_beta   90.00
_cell.angle_gamma   90.00
#
_symmetry.space_group_name_H-M   'P 1'
#
loop_
_entity.id
_entity.type
_entity.pdbx_description
1 polymer ?
#
loop_
_entity_poly.entity_id
_entity_poly.type
_entity_poly.pdbx_seq_one_letter_code
_entity_poly.pdbx_strand_id
1 'polypeptide(L)'
;MELYDFNRDVYNKVVEIVKFRFFKEIKDTGIVFQELLFSENLITNAKFYILICNDQATTHYVRFKEPKGLLIQLMQLAKERLKRLELEESRLLKVNDTETYGESQYFNDTEMTAIGISSIKDLLKHFEEIRIKLNK
;
A
#
# COMPACT_ATOMS: atom_id res chain seq x y z
N MET A 1 -12.18 -1.97 -16.67
CA MET A 1 -11.53 -2.40 -15.42
C MET A 1 -10.69 -1.23 -14.94
N GLU A 2 -11.23 -0.44 -14.01
CA GLU A 2 -10.48 0.67 -13.41
C GLU A 2 -9.40 0.06 -12.52
N LEU A 3 -8.18 -0.01 -13.05
CA LEU A 3 -6.99 -0.42 -12.29
C LEU A 3 -6.78 0.61 -11.19
N TYR A 4 -7.21 0.24 -9.98
CA TYR A 4 -6.98 0.86 -8.67
C TYR A 4 -6.26 2.22 -8.73
N ASP A 5 -7.01 3.26 -9.07
CA ASP A 5 -6.51 4.63 -9.10
C ASP A 5 -6.38 5.08 -7.64
N PHE A 6 -5.15 5.06 -7.12
CA PHE A 6 -4.88 5.67 -5.82
C PHE A 6 -5.16 7.17 -5.92
N ASN A 7 -5.67 7.79 -4.86
CA ASN A 7 -6.00 9.22 -4.92
C ASN A 7 -4.73 10.04 -5.19
N ARG A 8 -4.59 10.49 -6.44
CA ARG A 8 -3.40 11.17 -6.94
C ARG A 8 -3.13 12.48 -6.20
N ASP A 9 -4.18 13.19 -5.80
CA ASP A 9 -4.08 14.45 -5.09
C ASP A 9 -3.51 14.24 -3.69
N VAL A 10 -3.99 13.22 -2.98
CA VAL A 10 -3.45 12.84 -1.66
C VAL A 10 -2.02 12.34 -1.79
N TYR A 11 -1.73 11.51 -2.78
CA TYR A 11 -0.36 11.08 -3.08
C TYR A 11 0.58 12.25 -3.33
N ASN A 12 0.19 13.23 -4.16
CA ASN A 12 1.01 14.39 -4.46
C ASN A 12 1.33 15.19 -3.19
N LYS A 13 0.33 15.41 -2.32
CA LYS A 13 0.54 16.06 -1.01
C LYS A 13 1.50 15.27 -0.12
N VAL A 14 1.36 13.94 -0.07
CA VAL A 14 2.29 13.08 0.67
C VAL A 14 3.71 13.24 0.14
N VAL A 15 3.91 13.14 -1.18
CA VAL A 15 5.21 13.33 -1.85
C VAL A 15 5.80 14.71 -1.56
N GLU A 16 4.97 15.76 -1.55
CA GLU A 16 5.41 17.10 -1.20
C GLU A 16 5.93 17.20 0.23
N ILE A 17 5.36 16.44 1.17
CA ILE A 17 5.82 16.41 2.55
C ILE A 17 7.09 15.57 2.68
N VAL A 18 7.13 14.38 2.06
CA VAL A 18 8.23 13.41 2.29
C VAL A 18 9.40 13.52 1.31
N LYS A 19 9.25 14.32 0.26
CA LYS A 19 10.30 14.67 -0.72
C LYS A 19 10.88 13.50 -1.51
N PHE A 20 10.16 12.38 -1.64
CA PHE A 20 10.51 11.28 -2.55
C PHE A 20 9.27 10.78 -3.30
N ARG A 21 9.47 10.21 -4.49
CA ARG A 21 8.40 9.76 -5.40
C ARG A 21 8.44 8.23 -5.54
N PHE A 22 7.27 7.63 -5.71
CA PHE A 22 7.11 6.18 -5.84
C PHE A 22 5.82 5.82 -6.61
N PHE A 23 5.44 6.67 -7.57
CA PHE A 23 4.18 6.57 -8.31
C PHE A 23 4.05 5.24 -9.03
N LYS A 24 5.12 4.79 -9.71
CA LYS A 24 5.09 3.57 -10.51
C LYS A 24 4.97 2.34 -9.63
N GLU A 25 5.56 2.41 -8.45
CA GLU A 25 5.69 1.32 -7.50
C GLU A 25 4.42 1.15 -6.65
N ILE A 26 3.68 2.23 -6.37
CA ILE A 26 2.38 2.13 -5.68
C ILE A 26 1.22 1.83 -6.62
N LYS A 27 1.38 2.12 -7.91
CA LYS A 27 0.39 1.76 -8.93
C LYS A 27 0.15 0.25 -8.89
N ASP A 28 -1.11 -0.16 -9.06
CA ASP A 28 -1.52 -1.57 -9.10
C ASP A 28 -1.25 -2.37 -7.82
N THR A 29 -0.79 -1.71 -6.74
CA THR A 29 -0.62 -2.38 -5.44
C THR A 29 -1.94 -2.62 -4.75
N GLY A 30 -3.00 -1.88 -5.09
CA GLY A 30 -4.27 -1.89 -4.37
C GLY A 30 -4.25 -1.13 -3.03
N ILE A 31 -3.15 -0.45 -2.73
CA ILE A 31 -3.09 0.52 -1.62
C ILE A 31 -3.57 1.87 -2.13
N VAL A 32 -4.63 2.38 -1.54
CA VAL A 32 -5.27 3.65 -1.90
C VAL A 32 -5.06 4.65 -0.78
N PHE A 33 -4.44 5.78 -1.08
CA PHE A 33 -4.40 6.91 -0.14
C PHE A 33 -5.76 7.61 -0.22
N GLN A 34 -6.51 7.70 0.87
CA GLN A 34 -7.87 8.24 0.86
C GLN A 34 -7.88 9.72 1.21
N GLU A 35 -7.16 10.07 2.27
CA GLU A 35 -7.17 11.42 2.84
C GLU A 35 -5.87 11.69 3.59
N LEU A 36 -5.47 12.96 3.65
CA LEU A 36 -4.36 13.42 4.46
C LEU A 36 -4.82 14.57 5.35
N LEU A 37 -4.76 14.34 6.66
CA LEU A 37 -5.11 15.32 7.67
C LEU A 37 -3.84 15.91 8.28
N PHE A 38 -3.88 17.20 8.58
CA PHE A 38 -2.88 17.89 9.39
C PHE A 38 -3.45 18.09 10.79
N SER A 39 -2.64 17.82 11.81
CA SER A 39 -3.02 17.98 13.21
C SER A 39 -1.92 18.67 14.00
N GLU A 40 -2.35 19.57 14.89
CA GLU A 40 -1.49 20.28 15.83
C GLU A 40 -2.01 20.02 17.25
N ASN A 41 -1.13 19.52 18.11
CA ASN A 41 -1.44 19.37 19.52
C ASN A 41 -1.34 20.75 20.20
N LEU A 42 -2.47 21.27 20.70
CA LEU A 42 -2.56 22.62 21.29
C LEU A 42 -1.82 22.77 22.64
N ILE A 43 -1.47 21.67 23.31
CA ILE A 43 -0.75 21.69 24.59
C ILE A 43 0.76 21.66 24.34
N THR A 44 1.21 20.80 23.43
CA THR A 44 2.64 20.59 23.15
C THR A 44 3.14 21.35 21.91
N ASN A 45 2.25 22.02 21.17
CA ASN A 45 2.50 22.61 19.84
C ASN A 45 3.10 21.61 18.84
N ALA A 46 2.93 20.31 19.07
CA ALA A 46 3.47 19.28 18.19
C ALA A 46 2.60 19.11 16.95
N LYS A 47 3.22 19.21 15.77
CA LYS A 47 2.56 19.09 14.46
C LYS A 47 2.82 17.71 13.86
N PHE A 48 1.78 17.08 13.32
CA PHE A 48 1.89 15.79 12.65
C PHE A 48 0.78 15.64 11.60
N TYR A 49 0.98 14.66 10.71
CA TYR A 49 0.03 14.27 9.68
C TYR A 49 -0.59 12.92 10.01
N ILE A 50 -1.82 12.71 9.54
CA ILE A 50 -2.50 11.42 9.54
C ILE A 50 -2.86 11.12 8.09
N LEU A 51 -2.22 10.12 7.51
CA LEU A 51 -2.56 9.58 6.21
C LEU A 51 -3.54 8.42 6.40
N ILE A 52 -4.73 8.56 5.83
CA ILE A 52 -5.74 7.50 5.80
C ILE A 52 -5.51 6.69 4.53
N CYS A 53 -5.26 5.39 4.67
CA CYS A 53 -5.05 4.46 3.56
C CYS A 53 -6.10 3.35 3.59
N ASN A 54 -6.45 2.80 2.43
CA ASN A 54 -7.20 1.55 2.32
C ASN A 54 -6.37 0.53 1.54
N ASP A 55 -6.34 -0.72 1.98
CA ASP A 55 -5.56 -1.79 1.37
C ASP A 55 -6.44 -2.93 0.84
N GLN A 56 -7.66 -2.59 0.42
CA GLN A 56 -8.79 -3.44 -0.03
C GLN A 56 -9.41 -4.32 1.05
N ALA A 57 -8.76 -4.51 2.20
CA ALA A 57 -9.31 -5.29 3.31
C ALA A 57 -9.63 -4.40 4.52
N THR A 58 -8.80 -3.38 4.75
CA THR A 58 -8.79 -2.59 5.97
C THR A 58 -8.44 -1.14 5.69
N THR A 59 -9.02 -0.24 6.49
CA THR A 59 -8.61 1.16 6.55
C THR A 59 -7.52 1.33 7.62
N HIS A 60 -6.45 2.00 7.25
CA HIS A 60 -5.26 2.26 8.06
C HIS A 60 -5.10 3.75 8.34
N TYR A 61 -4.64 4.07 9.54
CA TYR A 61 -4.36 5.44 9.97
C TYR A 61 -2.87 5.58 10.24
N VAL A 62 -2.15 6.12 9.28
CA VAL A 62 -0.70 6.28 9.33
C VAL A 62 -0.36 7.66 9.89
N ARG A 63 0.00 7.72 11.17
CA ARG A 63 0.46 8.94 11.83
C ARG A 63 1.95 9.13 11.61
N PHE A 64 2.36 10.31 11.13
CA PHE A 64 3.77 10.64 10.91
C PHE A 64 4.06 12.13 11.09
N LYS A 65 5.29 12.45 11.49
CA LYS A 65 5.79 13.84 11.59
C LYS A 65 6.97 14.11 10.65
N GLU A 66 7.71 13.05 10.28
CA GLU A 66 8.84 13.11 9.36
C GLU A 66 8.82 11.97 8.33
N PRO A 67 9.60 12.08 7.23
CA PRO A 67 9.61 11.09 6.15
C PRO A 67 9.94 9.67 6.62
N LYS A 68 10.90 9.54 7.54
CA LYS A 68 11.32 8.23 8.09
C LYS A 68 10.18 7.52 8.81
N GLY A 69 9.40 8.26 9.60
CA GLY A 69 8.24 7.72 10.31
C GLY A 69 7.16 7.22 9.33
N LEU A 70 6.87 8.01 8.28
CA LEU A 70 5.93 7.58 7.24
C LEU A 70 6.40 6.30 6.55
N LEU A 71 7.67 6.28 6.11
CA LEU A 71 8.22 5.17 5.35
C LEU A 71 8.12 3.84 6.10
N ILE A 72 8.47 3.84 7.39
CA ILE A 72 8.36 2.65 8.25
C ILE A 72 6.91 2.13 8.29
N GLN A 73 5.95 3.02 8.47
CA GLN A 73 4.54 2.66 8.56
C GLN A 73 3.99 2.16 7.21
N LEU A 74 4.36 2.79 6.09
CA LEU A 74 3.96 2.34 4.76
C LEU A 74 4.57 0.98 4.41
N MET A 75 5.81 0.72 4.81
CA MET A 75 6.44 -0.59 4.65
C MET A 75 5.73 -1.67 5.47
N GLN A 76 5.30 -1.35 6.69
CA GLN A 76 4.54 -2.28 7.52
C GLN A 76 3.19 -2.63 6.88
N LEU A 77 2.45 -1.62 6.42
CA LEU A 77 1.18 -1.80 5.69
C LEU A 77 1.39 -2.67 4.44
N ALA A 78 2.42 -2.39 3.64
CA ALA A 78 2.74 -3.17 2.44
C ALA A 78 3.09 -4.64 2.77
N LYS A 79 3.84 -4.89 3.86
CA LYS A 79 4.14 -6.27 4.33
C LYS A 79 2.90 -7.03 4.77
N GLU A 80 1.99 -6.37 5.50
CA GLU A 80 0.73 -6.98 5.93
C GLU A 80 -0.15 -7.35 4.73
N ARG A 81 -0.22 -6.46 3.74
CA ARG A 81 -0.92 -6.74 2.50
C ARG A 81 -0.29 -7.88 1.71
N LEU A 82 1.05 -7.90 1.59
CA LEU A 82 1.76 -9.01 0.93
C LEU A 82 1.38 -10.35 1.55
N LYS A 83 1.42 -10.43 2.89
CA LYS A 83 1.07 -11.66 3.62
C LYS A 83 -0.35 -12.14 3.32
N ARG A 84 -1.32 -11.22 3.16
CA ARG A 84 -2.69 -11.58 2.80
C ARG A 84 -2.81 -12.06 1.35
N LEU A 85 -2.09 -11.43 0.43
CA LEU A 85 -2.05 -11.87 -0.96
C LEU A 85 -1.40 -13.26 -1.11
N GLU A 86 -0.32 -13.54 -0.38
CA GLU A 86 0.33 -14.86 -0.37
C GLU A 86 -0.57 -15.94 0.25
N LEU A 87 -1.36 -15.59 1.26
CA LEU A 87 -2.37 -16.49 1.82
C LEU A 87 -3.47 -16.78 0.80
N GLU A 88 -3.92 -15.76 0.06
CA GLU A 88 -4.94 -15.88 -0.97
C GLU A 88 -4.46 -16.72 -2.16
N GLU A 89 -3.23 -16.48 -2.64
CA GLU A 89 -2.58 -17.32 -3.65
C GLU A 89 -2.54 -18.79 -3.20
N SER A 90 -2.12 -19.03 -1.95
CA SER A 90 -2.11 -20.37 -1.37
C SER A 90 -3.50 -21.01 -1.26
N ARG A 91 -4.56 -20.20 -1.12
CA ARG A 91 -5.95 -20.66 -1.09
C ARG A 91 -6.42 -21.02 -2.50
N LEU A 92 -6.14 -20.17 -3.49
CA LEU A 92 -6.48 -20.40 -4.89
C LEU A 92 -5.79 -21.66 -5.43
N LEU A 93 -4.51 -21.87 -5.13
CA LEU A 93 -3.77 -23.08 -5.55
C LEU A 93 -4.31 -24.40 -4.98
N LYS A 94 -5.15 -24.35 -3.94
CA LYS A 94 -5.82 -25.52 -3.36
C LYS A 94 -7.20 -25.79 -3.96
N VAL A 95 -7.68 -24.92 -4.85
CA VAL A 95 -8.94 -25.14 -5.57
C VAL A 95 -8.70 -26.26 -6.58
N ASN A 96 -9.31 -27.42 -6.32
CA ASN A 96 -9.20 -28.60 -7.17
C ASN A 96 -10.37 -28.72 -8.17
N ASP A 97 -11.44 -27.96 -7.96
CA ASP A 97 -12.63 -27.91 -8.82
C ASP A 97 -12.87 -26.46 -9.25
N THR A 98 -12.28 -26.10 -10.39
CA THR A 98 -12.39 -24.76 -10.98
C THR A 98 -13.73 -24.54 -11.67
N GLU A 99 -14.42 -25.60 -12.08
CA GLU A 99 -15.76 -25.50 -12.69
C GLU A 99 -16.77 -24.97 -11.68
N THR A 100 -16.80 -25.56 -10.48
CA THR A 100 -17.68 -25.11 -9.39
C THR A 100 -17.30 -23.72 -8.86
N TYR A 101 -16.01 -23.37 -8.87
CA TYR A 101 -15.56 -22.01 -8.53
C TYR A 101 -15.98 -20.97 -9.59
N GLY A 102 -16.15 -21.40 -10.84
CA GLY A 102 -16.26 -20.54 -12.00
C GLY A 102 -14.89 -20.28 -12.60
N GLU A 103 -14.55 -20.97 -13.70
CA GLU A 103 -13.21 -20.96 -14.29
C GLU A 103 -12.71 -19.56 -14.61
N SER A 104 -13.54 -18.74 -15.27
CA SER A 104 -13.16 -17.35 -15.60
C SER A 104 -12.86 -16.52 -14.35
N GLN A 105 -13.61 -16.74 -13.27
CA GLN A 105 -13.37 -16.06 -12.01
C GLN A 105 -12.07 -16.55 -11.37
N TYR A 106 -11.83 -17.86 -11.35
CA TYR A 106 -10.60 -18.45 -10.82
C TYR A 106 -9.35 -17.90 -11.53
N PHE A 107 -9.36 -17.86 -12.86
CA PHE A 107 -8.25 -17.32 -13.64
C PHE A 107 -8.01 -15.84 -13.34
N ASN A 108 -9.07 -15.04 -13.30
CA ASN A 108 -8.97 -13.62 -12.99
C ASN A 108 -8.46 -13.37 -11.56
N ASP A 109 -8.97 -14.10 -10.56
CA ASP A 109 -8.54 -13.98 -9.17
C ASP A 109 -7.06 -14.38 -9.01
N THR A 110 -6.64 -15.43 -9.70
CA THR A 110 -5.24 -15.89 -9.71
C THR A 110 -4.31 -14.86 -10.35
N GLU A 111 -4.69 -14.33 -11.52
CA GLU A 111 -3.91 -13.31 -12.23
C GLU A 111 -3.80 -12.02 -11.40
N MET A 112 -4.92 -11.51 -10.87
CA MET A 112 -4.93 -10.30 -10.06
C MET A 112 -4.16 -10.45 -8.75
N THR A 113 -4.20 -11.64 -8.13
CA THR A 113 -3.41 -11.95 -6.95
C THR A 113 -1.91 -11.94 -7.26
N ALA A 114 -1.50 -12.60 -8.36
CA ALA A 114 -0.10 -12.62 -8.79
C ALA A 114 0.44 -11.22 -9.12
N ILE A 115 -0.34 -10.41 -9.84
CA ILE A 115 -0.02 -8.99 -10.11
C ILE A 115 0.14 -8.23 -8.79
N GLY A 116 -0.82 -8.36 -7.86
CA GLY A 116 -0.77 -7.70 -6.56
C GLY A 116 0.49 -8.06 -5.76
N ILE A 117 0.87 -9.34 -5.74
CA ILE A 117 2.10 -9.81 -5.06
C ILE A 117 3.33 -9.16 -5.67
N SER A 118 3.45 -9.17 -7.01
CA SER A 118 4.58 -8.57 -7.70
C SER A 118 4.70 -7.08 -7.41
N SER A 119 3.60 -6.33 -7.56
CA SER A 119 3.59 -4.88 -7.33
C SER A 119 3.95 -4.51 -5.90
N ILE A 120 3.46 -5.26 -4.89
CA ILE A 120 3.80 -5.00 -3.49
C ILE A 120 5.28 -5.30 -3.20
N LYS A 121 5.85 -6.35 -3.81
CA LYS A 121 7.29 -6.65 -3.68
C LYS A 121 8.15 -5.52 -4.26
N ASP A 122 7.78 -4.98 -5.42
CA ASP A 122 8.47 -3.84 -6.03
C ASP A 122 8.38 -2.58 -5.16
N LEU A 123 7.20 -2.29 -4.60
CA LEU A 123 7.01 -1.19 -3.65
C LEU A 123 7.94 -1.32 -2.42
N LEU A 124 7.98 -2.50 -1.82
CA LEU A 124 8.82 -2.77 -0.66
C LEU A 124 10.31 -2.60 -0.97
N LYS A 125 10.76 -3.09 -2.14
CA LYS A 125 12.14 -2.91 -2.59
C LYS A 125 12.49 -1.43 -2.72
N HIS A 126 11.63 -0.63 -3.36
CA HIS A 126 11.85 0.80 -3.51
C HIS A 126 11.88 1.53 -2.15
N PHE A 127 10.99 1.19 -1.23
CA PHE A 127 11.00 1.74 0.12
C PHE A 127 12.27 1.38 0.89
N GLU A 128 12.80 0.17 0.73
CA GLU A 128 14.09 -0.21 1.32
C GLU A 128 15.25 0.65 0.79
N GLU A 129 15.28 0.93 -0.51
CA GLU A 129 16.28 1.81 -1.11
C GLU A 129 16.21 3.24 -0.55
N ILE A 130 14.99 3.78 -0.36
CA ILE A 130 14.78 5.08 0.27
C ILE A 130 15.21 5.05 1.74
N ARG A 131 14.87 3.99 2.48
CA ARG A 131 15.21 3.83 3.90
C ARG A 131 16.72 3.87 4.10
N ILE A 132 17.48 3.19 3.24
CA ILE A 132 18.94 3.22 3.26
C ILE A 132 19.48 4.64 3.02
N LYS A 133 18.89 5.39 2.07
CA LYS A 133 19.28 6.78 1.79
C LYS A 133 18.98 7.73 2.94
N LEU A 134 17.90 7.52 3.69
CA LEU A 134 17.52 8.35 4.84
C LEU A 134 18.35 8.08 6.12
N ASN A 135 19.09 6.97 6.17
CA ASN A 135 19.94 6.60 7.31
C ASN A 135 21.44 6.86 7.06
N LYS A 136 21.80 7.34 5.86
CA LYS A 136 23.15 7.82 5.52
C LYS A 136 23.24 9.32 5.78
#